data_AF-A0A8T9BEM3-F1
#
_entry.id   AF-A0A8T9BEM3-F1
#
_cell.length_a   1.000
_cell.length_b   1.000
_cell.length_c   1.000
_cell.angle_alpha   90.00
_cell.angle_beta   90.00
_cell.angle_gamma   90.00
#
_symmetry.space_group_name_H-M   'P 1'
#
loop_
_entity.id
_entity.type
_entity.pdbx_description
1 polymer ?
#
loop_
_entity_poly.entity_id
_entity_poly.type
_entity_poly.pdbx_seq_one_letter_code
_entity_poly.pdbx_strand_id
1 'polypeptide(L)'
;MIPRGFWNVHRGGKWYQIHRTTGRISSPGDTSTYLTLRRLLDGDEQLSKATPIPFPCPLQRNLDYVYTLDLDSAYLTVSFWHREEGDDEAMELPEPVCMRRLNLDSIHEASDLNYEALLQNGSSPLLDIYAGEDSLQAGKEYEHWETELGQPSSLNELQYRMFMDFVYQWRFFIDDHITWQHPSSALFRRLCYAFLRLAAWDFEISSESEVAKLPLGAEEFPGWDSPPTEIYWFHRNLVVLCEDFGTSSSISDAVSRARTFVGHLEGRGNELRCIFISLADIAFVQIAADKVQCSTVFPLLTNSSTTECSAGFRILTYFLASPYIKEGERDFAAREVFSIALPTEVLEMALNAVAPYDIVSFAQASFMAENWYYASLPQLPDMVIHDFDVSIACCGERTNSEGKEGVCCSDCYAWRHLGCLHPSERTPEKCYICSKCRLSREKAGARPKLIPGAIERANRHGARPDGCRPDGCRVMIRKQEKFLQLRISALRLHLTSMPPNQIDYVVLFSGSWSGLAYGLDDV
;
A
#
# COMPACT_ATOMS: atom_id res chain seq x y z
N MET A 1 4.03 -11.21 -33.55
CA MET A 1 4.22 -9.97 -32.74
C MET A 1 5.64 -10.00 -32.19
N ILE A 2 6.38 -8.88 -32.13
CA ILE A 2 7.73 -8.89 -31.54
C ILE A 2 7.59 -8.79 -30.02
N PRO A 3 8.14 -9.75 -29.23
CA PRO A 3 8.02 -9.72 -27.78
C PRO A 3 8.63 -8.47 -27.17
N ARG A 4 8.04 -8.01 -26.07
CA ARG A 4 8.46 -6.85 -25.30
C ARG A 4 8.83 -7.25 -23.88
N GLY A 5 9.91 -6.68 -23.36
CA GLY A 5 10.44 -7.09 -22.07
C GLY A 5 11.81 -6.52 -21.78
N PHE A 6 12.34 -6.91 -20.63
CA PHE A 6 13.69 -6.56 -20.18
C PHE A 6 14.30 -7.67 -19.33
N TRP A 7 15.58 -7.50 -19.00
CA TRP A 7 16.30 -8.33 -18.04
C TRP A 7 16.58 -7.52 -16.77
N ASN A 8 16.19 -8.05 -15.61
CA ASN A 8 16.75 -7.68 -14.32
C ASN A 8 17.96 -8.60 -14.06
N VAL A 9 19.09 -8.04 -13.66
CA VAL A 9 20.32 -8.79 -13.35
C VAL A 9 20.79 -8.39 -11.96
N HIS A 10 20.94 -9.37 -11.07
CA HIS A 10 21.55 -9.21 -9.76
C HIS A 10 22.97 -9.74 -9.77
N ARG A 11 23.93 -8.91 -9.33
CA ARG A 11 25.34 -9.27 -9.26
C ARG A 11 26.04 -8.48 -8.16
N GLY A 12 26.70 -9.18 -7.23
CA GLY A 12 27.46 -8.56 -6.16
C GLY A 12 26.61 -7.67 -5.25
N GLY A 13 25.40 -8.11 -4.92
CA GLY A 13 24.45 -7.39 -4.06
C GLY A 13 23.79 -6.17 -4.71
N LYS A 14 23.87 -6.01 -6.05
CA LYS A 14 23.33 -4.87 -6.79
C LYS A 14 22.46 -5.32 -7.95
N TRP A 15 21.41 -4.55 -8.21
CA TRP A 15 20.48 -4.79 -9.30
C TRP A 15 20.75 -3.87 -10.49
N TYR A 16 20.60 -4.44 -11.69
CA TYR A 16 20.77 -3.77 -12.96
C TYR A 16 19.62 -4.12 -13.91
N GLN A 17 19.20 -3.18 -14.74
CA GLN A 17 18.23 -3.42 -15.80
C GLN A 17 18.91 -3.34 -17.17
N ILE A 18 18.59 -4.30 -18.04
CA ILE A 18 19.00 -4.29 -19.44
C ILE A 18 17.74 -4.31 -20.29
N HIS A 19 17.50 -3.22 -21.01
CA HIS A 19 16.44 -3.11 -22.00
C HIS A 19 17.02 -2.66 -23.35
N ARG A 20 16.40 -3.09 -24.45
CA ARG A 20 16.71 -2.51 -25.77
C ARG A 20 15.96 -1.18 -25.90
N THR A 21 16.51 -0.20 -26.61
CA THR A 21 15.88 1.11 -26.88
C THR A 21 14.47 1.06 -27.49
N THR A 22 14.05 -0.10 -28.01
CA THR A 22 12.72 -0.35 -28.58
C THR A 22 11.81 -1.20 -27.68
N GLY A 23 12.25 -1.55 -26.46
CA GLY A 23 11.56 -2.45 -25.54
C GLY A 23 11.48 -3.90 -26.03
N ARG A 24 12.10 -4.23 -27.17
CA ARG A 24 12.03 -5.55 -27.82
C ARG A 24 12.91 -6.55 -27.10
N ILE A 25 12.37 -7.74 -26.85
CA ILE A 25 13.08 -8.89 -26.27
C ILE A 25 12.84 -10.14 -27.13
N SER A 26 13.60 -11.19 -26.85
CA SER A 26 13.39 -12.52 -27.43
C SER A 26 12.51 -13.36 -26.51
N SER A 27 11.72 -14.26 -27.09
CA SER A 27 10.82 -15.13 -26.34
C SER A 27 11.61 -16.19 -25.54
N PRO A 28 11.02 -16.76 -24.49
CA PRO A 28 11.56 -17.94 -23.86
C PRO A 28 11.64 -19.07 -24.89
N GLY A 29 12.77 -19.79 -24.93
CA GLY A 29 13.02 -20.83 -25.93
C GLY A 29 13.77 -20.37 -27.18
N ASP A 30 13.86 -19.05 -27.44
CA ASP A 30 14.62 -18.55 -28.59
C ASP A 30 16.14 -18.73 -28.36
N THR A 31 16.86 -19.15 -29.39
CA THR A 31 18.34 -19.25 -29.36
C THR A 31 18.98 -17.94 -28.93
N SER A 32 18.42 -16.79 -29.32
CA SER A 32 18.92 -15.47 -28.93
C SER A 32 18.75 -15.17 -27.44
N THR A 33 17.71 -15.69 -26.78
CA THR A 33 17.51 -15.58 -25.33
C THR A 33 18.60 -16.36 -24.60
N TYR A 34 18.83 -17.61 -24.98
CA TYR A 34 19.88 -18.46 -24.42
C TYR A 34 21.30 -17.88 -24.63
N LEU A 35 21.60 -17.38 -25.83
CA LEU A 35 22.87 -16.70 -26.11
C LEU A 35 23.04 -15.40 -25.30
N THR A 36 21.95 -14.73 -24.94
CA THR A 36 22.00 -13.56 -24.06
C THR A 36 22.29 -13.98 -22.62
N LEU A 37 21.63 -15.03 -22.13
CA LEU A 37 21.92 -15.62 -20.83
C LEU A 37 23.40 -16.02 -20.71
N ARG A 38 23.94 -16.78 -21.67
CA ARG A 38 25.36 -17.18 -21.66
C ARG A 38 26.32 -16.00 -21.60
N ARG A 39 26.10 -14.96 -22.42
CA ARG A 39 26.92 -13.74 -22.38
C ARG A 39 26.88 -13.04 -21.02
N LEU A 40 25.72 -13.02 -20.35
CA LEU A 40 25.59 -12.45 -19.00
C LEU A 40 26.32 -13.30 -17.96
N LEU A 41 26.32 -14.63 -18.09
CA LEU A 41 27.07 -15.54 -17.22
C LEU A 41 28.60 -15.41 -17.41
N ASP A 42 29.05 -15.27 -18.65
CA ASP A 42 30.46 -15.15 -19.01
C ASP A 42 31.06 -13.78 -18.62
N GLY A 43 30.23 -12.86 -18.13
CA GLY A 43 30.65 -11.54 -17.63
C GLY A 43 30.95 -10.51 -18.71
N ASP A 44 30.34 -10.65 -19.90
CA ASP A 44 30.54 -9.80 -21.07
C ASP A 44 30.18 -8.30 -20.85
N GLU A 45 30.65 -7.42 -21.73
CA GLU A 45 30.52 -5.95 -21.71
C GLU A 45 29.06 -5.43 -21.67
N GLN A 46 28.03 -6.28 -21.75
CA GLN A 46 26.63 -5.81 -21.72
C GLN A 46 26.23 -5.14 -20.41
N LEU A 47 26.87 -5.50 -19.29
CA LEU A 47 26.69 -4.78 -18.02
C LEU A 47 27.13 -3.31 -18.10
N SER A 48 28.03 -2.96 -19.03
CA SER A 48 28.44 -1.55 -19.22
C SER A 48 27.32 -0.67 -19.79
N LYS A 49 26.30 -1.27 -20.39
CA LYS A 49 25.09 -0.60 -20.91
C LYS A 49 23.88 -0.78 -20.00
N ALA A 50 24.03 -1.46 -18.86
CA ALA A 50 22.95 -1.72 -17.93
C ALA A 50 22.71 -0.50 -17.03
N THR A 51 21.45 -0.19 -16.75
CA THR A 51 21.07 0.89 -15.84
C THR A 51 21.00 0.33 -14.42
N PRO A 52 21.68 0.92 -13.42
CA PRO A 52 21.50 0.50 -12.03
C PRO A 52 20.07 0.77 -11.58
N ILE A 53 19.46 -0.20 -10.91
CA ILE A 53 18.09 -0.10 -10.37
C ILE A 53 18.09 -0.46 -8.87
N PRO A 54 17.17 0.09 -8.07
CA PRO A 54 17.15 -0.16 -6.64
C PRO A 54 16.65 -1.58 -6.28
N PHE A 55 15.81 -2.17 -7.12
CA PHE A 55 15.22 -3.50 -6.97
C PHE A 55 14.71 -3.97 -8.35
N PRO A 56 14.47 -5.28 -8.55
CA PRO A 56 14.00 -5.80 -9.83
C PRO A 56 12.65 -5.17 -10.22
N CYS A 57 12.50 -4.83 -11.50
CA CYS A 57 11.22 -4.35 -12.02
C CYS A 57 10.31 -5.56 -12.33
N PRO A 58 9.05 -5.55 -11.89
CA PRO A 58 8.12 -6.65 -12.10
C PRO A 58 7.53 -6.67 -13.52
N LEU A 59 6.78 -7.74 -13.83
CA LEU A 59 6.05 -7.88 -15.09
C LEU A 59 4.92 -6.85 -15.18
N GLN A 60 5.07 -5.89 -16.08
CA GLN A 60 4.04 -4.88 -16.37
C GLN A 60 3.05 -5.39 -17.42
N ARG A 61 1.83 -4.83 -17.44
CA ARG A 61 0.75 -5.22 -18.38
C ARG A 61 1.16 -5.22 -19.85
N ASN A 62 2.04 -4.30 -20.22
CA ASN A 62 2.44 -4.09 -21.59
C ASN A 62 3.65 -4.98 -21.97
N LEU A 63 4.21 -5.77 -21.06
CA LEU A 63 5.34 -6.65 -21.34
C LEU A 63 4.87 -8.08 -21.50
N ASP A 64 5.52 -8.80 -22.41
CA ASP A 64 5.28 -10.22 -22.65
C ASP A 64 6.11 -11.06 -21.67
N TYR A 65 7.38 -10.67 -21.44
CA TYR A 65 8.33 -11.40 -20.62
C TYR A 65 9.20 -10.47 -19.76
N VAL A 66 9.45 -10.87 -18.52
CA VAL A 66 10.51 -10.31 -17.68
C VAL A 66 11.42 -11.44 -17.22
N TYR A 67 12.72 -11.29 -17.49
CA TYR A 67 13.74 -12.23 -17.04
C TYR A 67 14.48 -11.63 -15.86
N THR A 68 14.47 -12.31 -14.72
CA THR A 68 15.21 -11.91 -13.53
C THR A 68 16.32 -12.93 -13.28
N LEU A 69 17.55 -12.55 -13.62
CA LEU A 69 18.75 -13.33 -13.48
C LEU A 69 19.46 -12.96 -12.19
N ASP A 70 19.47 -13.86 -11.21
CA ASP A 70 20.23 -13.69 -9.97
C ASP A 70 21.51 -14.52 -10.02
N LEU A 71 22.63 -13.86 -10.29
CA LEU A 71 23.94 -14.50 -10.37
C LEU A 71 24.50 -14.85 -8.98
N ASP A 72 24.07 -14.13 -7.94
CA ASP A 72 24.54 -14.37 -6.57
C ASP A 72 23.87 -15.63 -5.99
N SER A 73 22.61 -15.86 -6.34
CA SER A 73 21.85 -17.05 -5.92
C SER A 73 21.84 -18.18 -6.97
N ALA A 74 22.41 -17.96 -8.16
CA ALA A 74 22.45 -18.90 -9.29
C ALA A 74 21.07 -19.35 -9.82
N TYR A 75 20.12 -18.43 -9.96
CA TYR A 75 18.78 -18.71 -10.52
C TYR A 75 18.39 -17.75 -11.65
N LEU A 76 17.59 -18.26 -12.59
CA LEU A 76 16.83 -17.47 -13.56
C LEU A 76 15.33 -17.59 -13.23
N THR A 77 14.67 -16.46 -13.03
CA THR A 77 13.20 -16.41 -12.92
C THR A 77 12.63 -15.78 -14.19
N VAL A 78 11.70 -16.48 -14.84
CA VAL A 78 10.97 -15.97 -16.01
C VAL A 78 9.53 -15.67 -15.58
N SER A 79 9.11 -14.43 -15.77
CA SER A 79 7.75 -13.95 -15.48
C SER A 79 7.01 -13.66 -16.79
N PHE A 80 5.79 -14.18 -16.94
CA PHE A 80 4.96 -14.02 -18.13
C PHE A 80 3.47 -14.16 -17.82
N TRP A 81 2.61 -13.72 -18.74
CA TRP A 81 1.15 -13.93 -18.65
C TRP A 81 0.81 -15.31 -19.21
N HIS A 82 0.12 -16.16 -18.43
CA HIS A 82 -0.24 -17.52 -18.83
C HIS A 82 -1.69 -17.57 -19.33
N ARG A 83 -1.88 -18.07 -20.55
CA ARG A 83 -3.20 -18.44 -21.08
C ARG A 83 -3.36 -19.96 -21.00
N GLU A 84 -4.42 -20.42 -20.33
CA GLU A 84 -4.78 -21.84 -20.34
C GLU A 84 -5.40 -22.21 -21.70
N GLU A 85 -5.01 -23.35 -22.28
CA GLU A 85 -5.57 -23.85 -23.54
C GLU A 85 -6.98 -24.44 -23.30
N GLY A 86 -7.98 -23.94 -24.04
CA GLY A 86 -9.37 -24.44 -23.99
C GLY A 86 -10.42 -23.40 -23.59
N ASP A 87 -9.99 -22.21 -23.17
CA ASP A 87 -10.85 -21.12 -22.69
C ASP A 87 -11.26 -20.14 -23.82
N ASP A 88 -11.59 -20.67 -25.00
CA ASP A 88 -12.04 -19.86 -26.14
C ASP A 88 -13.39 -19.16 -25.88
N GLU A 89 -14.16 -19.62 -24.87
CA GLU A 89 -15.38 -18.96 -24.38
C GLU A 89 -15.13 -18.03 -23.18
N ALA A 90 -13.96 -18.08 -22.54
CA ALA A 90 -13.57 -17.17 -21.46
C ALA A 90 -12.73 -15.99 -21.99
N MET A 91 -13.23 -15.29 -23.01
CA MET A 91 -12.73 -13.94 -23.35
C MET A 91 -12.83 -12.96 -22.16
N GLU A 92 -13.46 -13.35 -21.06
CA GLU A 92 -13.80 -12.51 -19.91
C GLU A 92 -12.81 -12.59 -18.74
N LEU A 93 -11.87 -13.55 -18.68
CA LEU A 93 -10.91 -13.67 -17.58
C LEU A 93 -9.46 -13.36 -18.02
N PRO A 94 -8.76 -12.38 -17.41
CA PRO A 94 -7.39 -12.04 -17.73
C PRO A 94 -6.41 -13.08 -17.18
N GLU A 95 -5.52 -13.50 -18.08
CA GLU A 95 -4.39 -14.41 -17.89
C GLU A 95 -3.64 -14.16 -16.56
N PRO A 96 -3.50 -15.18 -15.68
CA PRO A 96 -2.72 -15.04 -14.44
C PRO A 96 -1.23 -14.81 -14.74
N VAL A 97 -0.56 -14.09 -13.84
CA VAL A 97 0.91 -14.00 -13.86
C VAL A 97 1.47 -15.37 -13.50
N CYS A 98 2.35 -15.89 -14.35
CA CYS A 98 3.13 -17.08 -14.09
C CYS A 98 4.59 -16.68 -13.86
N MET A 99 5.19 -17.29 -12.83
CA MET A 99 6.62 -17.15 -12.53
C MET A 99 7.23 -18.54 -12.46
N ARG A 100 8.31 -18.75 -13.21
CA ARG A 100 9.06 -20.00 -13.23
C ARG A 100 10.53 -19.75 -12.95
N ARG A 101 11.04 -20.40 -11.90
CA ARG A 101 12.43 -20.29 -11.45
C ARG A 101 13.19 -21.56 -11.81
N LEU A 102 14.30 -21.38 -12.50
CA LEU A 102 15.23 -22.43 -12.90
C LEU A 102 16.59 -22.19 -12.26
N ASN A 103 17.26 -23.26 -11.85
CA ASN A 103 18.68 -23.20 -11.48
C ASN A 103 19.50 -22.97 -12.76
N LEU A 104 20.53 -22.12 -12.71
CA LEU A 104 21.34 -21.84 -13.89
C LEU A 104 22.10 -23.07 -14.43
N ASP A 105 22.45 -24.01 -13.55
CA ASP A 105 23.12 -25.25 -13.92
C ASP A 105 22.22 -26.20 -14.70
N SER A 106 20.89 -26.07 -14.60
CA SER A 106 19.95 -26.92 -15.32
C SER A 106 19.61 -26.40 -16.73
N ILE A 107 20.19 -25.28 -17.15
CA ILE A 107 19.94 -24.67 -18.46
C ILE A 107 21.14 -24.97 -19.36
N HIS A 108 20.99 -25.88 -20.32
CA HIS A 108 22.05 -26.33 -21.21
C HIS A 108 21.84 -25.89 -22.66
N GLU A 109 20.60 -25.69 -23.08
CA GLU A 109 20.24 -25.26 -24.43
C GLU A 109 19.00 -24.36 -24.44
N ALA A 110 18.63 -23.87 -25.62
CA ALA A 110 17.50 -22.97 -25.76
C ALA A 110 16.16 -23.66 -25.44
N SER A 111 16.01 -24.95 -25.76
CA SER A 111 14.83 -25.77 -25.46
C SER A 111 14.48 -25.79 -23.97
N ASP A 112 15.46 -25.72 -23.08
CA ASP A 112 15.25 -25.72 -21.62
C ASP A 112 14.51 -24.46 -21.13
N LEU A 113 14.49 -23.41 -21.96
CA LEU A 113 13.80 -22.14 -21.69
C LEU A 113 12.46 -22.04 -22.42
N ASN A 114 12.05 -23.05 -23.20
CA ASN A 114 10.77 -23.00 -23.88
C ASN A 114 9.61 -23.06 -22.86
N TYR A 115 8.42 -22.71 -23.31
CA TYR A 115 7.26 -22.58 -22.43
C TYR A 115 6.91 -23.87 -21.66
N GLU A 116 6.91 -25.01 -22.35
CA GLU A 116 6.61 -26.30 -21.75
C GLU A 116 7.66 -26.71 -20.72
N ALA A 117 8.95 -26.52 -21.04
CA ALA A 117 10.07 -26.80 -20.13
C ALA A 117 10.02 -25.89 -18.89
N LEU A 118 9.68 -24.61 -19.06
CA LEU A 118 9.48 -23.70 -17.92
C LEU A 118 8.35 -24.19 -17.00
N LEU A 119 7.24 -24.67 -17.56
CA LEU A 119 6.11 -25.17 -16.78
C LEU A 119 6.40 -26.50 -16.08
N GLN A 120 7.19 -27.38 -16.70
CA GLN A 120 7.51 -28.71 -16.17
C GLN A 120 8.68 -28.71 -15.20
N ASN A 121 9.76 -27.98 -15.52
CA ASN A 121 11.04 -28.04 -14.81
C ASN A 121 11.25 -26.84 -13.86
N GLY A 122 10.56 -25.73 -14.11
CA GLY A 122 10.66 -24.54 -13.27
C GLY A 122 9.88 -24.69 -11.98
N SER A 123 10.51 -24.38 -10.84
CA SER A 123 9.75 -24.20 -9.60
C SER A 123 8.89 -22.94 -9.71
N SER A 124 7.76 -22.93 -8.99
CA SER A 124 6.87 -21.77 -8.95
C SER A 124 7.05 -21.08 -7.60
N PRO A 125 7.80 -19.95 -7.52
CA PRO A 125 7.91 -19.18 -6.29
C PRO A 125 6.54 -18.75 -5.73
N LEU A 126 5.53 -18.67 -6.61
CA LEU A 126 4.16 -18.36 -6.22
C LEU A 126 3.45 -19.54 -5.53
N LEU A 127 3.77 -20.80 -5.85
CA LEU A 127 3.14 -21.97 -5.20
C LEU A 127 3.63 -22.19 -3.76
N ASP A 128 4.90 -21.87 -3.50
CA ASP A 128 5.44 -21.91 -2.14
C ASP A 128 4.72 -20.92 -1.21
N ILE A 129 4.15 -19.84 -1.76
CA ILE A 129 3.33 -18.85 -1.03
C ILE A 129 1.96 -19.43 -0.63
N TYR A 130 1.36 -20.26 -1.48
CA TYR A 130 0.05 -20.84 -1.20
C TYR A 130 0.11 -22.11 -0.33
N ALA A 131 1.28 -22.76 -0.22
CA ALA A 131 1.43 -24.01 0.53
C ALA A 131 1.43 -23.84 2.06
N GLY A 132 1.62 -22.62 2.58
CA GLY A 132 1.57 -22.30 4.02
C GLY A 132 0.16 -22.00 4.56
N GLU A 133 -0.89 -22.19 3.75
CA GLU A 133 -2.24 -21.68 3.99
C GLU A 133 -3.13 -22.65 4.78
N ASP A 134 -2.80 -22.91 6.04
CA ASP A 134 -3.79 -23.41 7.00
C ASP A 134 -4.52 -22.24 7.67
N SER A 135 -5.84 -22.37 7.76
CA SER A 135 -6.77 -21.32 8.16
C SER A 135 -6.42 -20.63 9.49
N LEU A 136 -6.41 -19.30 9.47
CA LEU A 136 -6.31 -18.44 10.65
C LEU A 136 -7.51 -18.63 11.59
N GLN A 137 -7.30 -19.38 12.67
CA GLN A 137 -7.76 -18.92 13.97
C GLN A 137 -6.54 -18.29 14.64
N ALA A 138 -6.65 -17.02 15.06
CA ALA A 138 -5.71 -16.48 16.03
C ALA A 138 -5.62 -17.53 17.15
N GLY A 139 -4.41 -18.07 17.37
CA GLY A 139 -4.17 -18.95 18.50
C GLY A 139 -4.75 -18.26 19.73
N LYS A 140 -5.52 -19.01 20.53
CA LYS A 140 -6.24 -18.54 21.73
C LYS A 140 -5.31 -17.99 22.85
N GLU A 141 -4.11 -17.55 22.53
CA GLU A 141 -3.07 -17.15 23.49
C GLU A 141 -3.18 -15.69 23.93
N TYR A 142 -3.71 -14.78 23.10
CA TYR A 142 -3.74 -13.35 23.42
C TYR A 142 -5.16 -12.83 23.63
N GLU A 143 -5.29 -11.90 24.58
CA GLU A 143 -6.55 -11.18 24.80
C GLU A 143 -6.88 -10.30 23.59
N HIS A 144 -8.18 -10.21 23.26
CA HIS A 144 -8.65 -9.45 22.13
C HIS A 144 -8.60 -7.95 22.40
N TRP A 145 -8.00 -7.18 21.49
CA TRP A 145 -8.09 -5.73 21.47
C TRP A 145 -9.28 -5.28 20.61
N GLU A 146 -10.31 -4.72 21.27
CA GLU A 146 -11.46 -4.10 20.61
C GLU A 146 -11.08 -2.80 19.89
N THR A 147 -11.47 -2.68 18.63
CA THR A 147 -11.23 -1.49 17.80
C THR A 147 -12.55 -0.81 17.51
N GLU A 148 -12.84 0.28 18.20
CA GLU A 148 -14.00 1.14 17.92
C GLU A 148 -13.60 2.26 16.95
N LEU A 149 -14.37 2.41 15.86
CA LEU A 149 -14.19 3.49 14.91
C LEU A 149 -15.35 4.48 15.02
N GLY A 150 -15.00 5.77 15.14
CA GLY A 150 -15.97 6.87 15.10
C GLY A 150 -16.53 7.12 13.72
N GLN A 151 -17.31 8.20 13.60
CA GLN A 151 -17.73 8.70 12.30
C GLN A 151 -16.51 9.23 11.52
N PRO A 152 -16.35 8.90 10.22
CA PRO A 152 -15.24 9.42 9.43
C PRO A 152 -15.22 10.94 9.34
N SER A 153 -14.02 11.51 9.47
CA SER A 153 -13.74 12.90 9.17
C SER A 153 -13.43 13.08 7.68
N SER A 154 -13.40 14.33 7.23
CA SER A 154 -13.00 14.67 5.86
C SER A 154 -11.51 14.34 5.59
N LEU A 155 -10.66 14.32 6.62
CA LEU A 155 -9.29 13.80 6.52
C LEU A 155 -9.29 12.31 6.17
N ASN A 156 -10.17 11.52 6.80
CA ASN A 156 -10.26 10.08 6.51
C ASN A 156 -10.68 9.83 5.06
N GLU A 157 -11.61 10.63 4.51
CA GLU A 157 -11.99 10.54 3.09
C GLU A 157 -10.76 10.71 2.18
N LEU A 158 -9.92 11.72 2.42
CA LEU A 158 -8.71 11.94 1.64
C LEU A 158 -7.67 10.84 1.85
N GLN A 159 -7.45 10.39 3.08
CA GLN A 159 -6.52 9.30 3.37
C GLN A 159 -6.90 8.03 2.61
N TYR A 160 -8.19 7.68 2.60
CA TYR A 160 -8.68 6.51 1.87
C TYR A 160 -8.51 6.66 0.37
N ARG A 161 -8.80 7.85 -0.19
CA ARG A 161 -8.61 8.13 -1.62
C ARG A 161 -7.15 8.07 -2.02
N MET A 162 -6.27 8.76 -1.30
CA MET A 162 -4.83 8.76 -1.56
C MET A 162 -4.23 7.36 -1.44
N PHE A 163 -4.69 6.54 -0.49
CA PHE A 163 -4.30 5.14 -0.40
C PHE A 163 -4.69 4.34 -1.64
N MET A 164 -5.95 4.42 -2.07
CA MET A 164 -6.41 3.70 -3.26
C MET A 164 -5.67 4.16 -4.53
N ASP A 165 -5.43 5.46 -4.65
CA ASP A 165 -4.68 6.06 -5.75
C ASP A 165 -3.21 5.62 -5.72
N PHE A 166 -2.60 5.55 -4.53
CA PHE A 166 -1.23 5.10 -4.36
C PHE A 166 -1.07 3.64 -4.71
N VAL A 167 -1.98 2.79 -4.24
CA VAL A 167 -2.02 1.38 -4.63
C VAL A 167 -2.20 1.25 -6.13
N TYR A 168 -3.05 2.07 -6.74
CA TYR A 168 -3.24 2.06 -8.19
C TYR A 168 -1.96 2.47 -8.93
N GLN A 169 -1.30 3.54 -8.50
CA GLN A 169 -0.09 4.04 -9.13
C GLN A 169 1.05 3.01 -9.08
N TRP A 170 1.25 2.37 -7.93
CA TRP A 170 2.35 1.44 -7.68
C TRP A 170 1.97 -0.04 -7.79
N ARG A 171 0.76 -0.34 -8.31
CA ARG A 171 0.19 -1.70 -8.36
C ARG A 171 1.13 -2.76 -8.91
N PHE A 172 1.99 -2.44 -9.88
CA PHE A 172 2.91 -3.42 -10.46
C PHE A 172 3.95 -3.90 -9.44
N PHE A 173 4.45 -3.01 -8.58
CA PHE A 173 5.37 -3.37 -7.50
C PHE A 173 4.63 -3.99 -6.32
N ILE A 174 3.40 -3.55 -6.05
CA ILE A 174 2.56 -4.11 -5.00
C ILE A 174 2.13 -5.55 -5.35
N ASP A 175 1.77 -5.83 -6.60
CA ASP A 175 1.39 -7.16 -7.08
C ASP A 175 2.58 -8.14 -7.25
N ASP A 176 3.82 -7.68 -7.04
CA ASP A 176 5.01 -8.53 -7.15
C ASP A 176 5.31 -9.27 -5.83
N HIS A 177 4.74 -10.46 -5.72
CA HIS A 177 4.85 -11.29 -4.52
C HIS A 177 6.26 -11.77 -4.17
N ILE A 178 7.22 -11.77 -5.10
CA ILE A 178 8.60 -12.13 -4.78
C ILE A 178 9.16 -11.14 -3.74
N THR A 179 8.70 -9.89 -3.78
CA THR A 179 9.17 -8.83 -2.88
C THR A 179 8.52 -8.87 -1.50
N TRP A 180 7.44 -9.63 -1.34
CA TRP A 180 6.66 -9.71 -0.09
C TRP A 180 7.30 -10.59 0.97
N GLN A 181 8.08 -11.58 0.55
CA GLN A 181 8.66 -12.58 1.46
C GLN A 181 9.88 -12.07 2.24
N HIS A 182 10.28 -10.82 2.03
CA HIS A 182 11.53 -10.29 2.56
C HIS A 182 11.34 -8.89 3.16
N PRO A 183 11.00 -8.77 4.46
CA PRO A 183 10.92 -7.51 5.19
C PRO A 183 12.19 -6.66 5.11
N SER A 184 13.34 -7.31 4.88
CA SER A 184 14.63 -6.67 4.64
C SER A 184 14.73 -5.97 3.27
N SER A 185 13.91 -6.36 2.29
CA SER A 185 13.86 -5.75 0.96
C SER A 185 13.57 -4.26 1.04
N ALA A 186 14.34 -3.47 0.28
CA ALA A 186 14.14 -2.02 0.23
C ALA A 186 12.75 -1.64 -0.29
N LEU A 187 12.23 -2.36 -1.28
CA LEU A 187 10.89 -2.11 -1.81
C LEU A 187 9.80 -2.39 -0.76
N PHE A 188 9.90 -3.52 -0.06
CA PHE A 188 8.96 -3.89 1.01
C PHE A 188 8.89 -2.78 2.06
N ARG A 189 10.05 -2.35 2.56
CA ARG A 189 10.15 -1.28 3.57
C ARG A 189 9.59 0.04 3.07
N ARG A 190 9.90 0.41 1.82
CA ARG A 190 9.37 1.63 1.18
C ARG A 190 7.84 1.60 1.08
N LEU A 191 7.25 0.50 0.64
CA LEU A 191 5.79 0.37 0.51
C LEU A 191 5.08 0.37 1.87
N CYS A 192 5.53 -0.44 2.84
CA CYS A 192 4.96 -0.43 4.19
C CYS A 192 5.07 0.96 4.84
N TYR A 193 6.21 1.63 4.68
CA TYR A 193 6.42 2.97 5.21
C TYR A 193 5.51 4.00 4.53
N ALA A 194 5.31 3.90 3.21
CA ALA A 194 4.36 4.75 2.49
C ALA A 194 2.92 4.58 3.02
N PHE A 195 2.46 3.35 3.29
CA PHE A 195 1.14 3.11 3.87
C PHE A 195 1.00 3.78 5.25
N LEU A 196 2.03 3.69 6.09
CA LEU A 196 2.07 4.35 7.39
C LEU A 196 2.02 5.89 7.25
N ARG A 197 2.81 6.46 6.33
CA ARG A 197 2.82 7.91 6.05
C ARG A 197 1.47 8.42 5.55
N LEU A 198 0.84 7.71 4.62
CA LEU A 198 -0.49 8.04 4.13
C LEU A 198 -1.53 7.98 5.26
N ALA A 199 -1.48 6.94 6.09
CA ALA A 199 -2.44 6.76 7.18
C ALA A 199 -2.26 7.74 8.35
N ALA A 200 -1.04 8.25 8.56
CA ALA A 200 -0.76 9.28 9.55
C ALA A 200 -0.89 10.71 8.99
N TRP A 201 -1.17 10.89 7.69
CA TRP A 201 -1.06 12.20 7.04
C TRP A 201 0.32 12.86 7.28
N ASP A 202 1.37 12.05 7.17
CA ASP A 202 2.76 12.44 7.40
C ASP A 202 3.48 12.55 6.06
N PHE A 203 3.25 13.65 5.35
CA PHE A 203 3.84 13.93 4.05
C PHE A 203 3.75 15.43 3.71
N GLU A 204 4.53 15.87 2.74
CA GLU A 204 4.47 17.24 2.25
C GLU A 204 3.54 17.35 1.04
N ILE A 205 2.83 18.47 0.94
CA ILE A 205 2.01 18.80 -0.22
C ILE A 205 2.63 20.03 -0.87
N SER A 206 3.18 19.84 -2.07
CA SER A 206 3.82 20.89 -2.85
C SER A 206 2.83 21.51 -3.84
N SER A 207 2.83 22.84 -3.96
CA SER A 207 1.95 23.61 -4.86
C SER A 207 2.68 24.06 -6.13
N GLU A 208 1.92 24.50 -7.15
CA GLU A 208 2.32 24.81 -8.54
C GLU A 208 3.76 25.32 -8.76
N SER A 209 4.28 26.21 -7.90
CA SER A 209 5.60 26.83 -8.06
C SER A 209 6.79 25.87 -7.88
N GLU A 210 6.59 24.78 -7.14
CA GLU A 210 7.59 23.74 -6.88
C GLU A 210 7.38 22.50 -7.75
N VAL A 211 6.14 22.25 -8.18
CA VAL A 211 5.74 21.19 -9.13
C VAL A 211 6.57 21.27 -10.42
N ALA A 212 6.83 22.47 -10.94
CA ALA A 212 7.63 22.68 -12.15
C ALA A 212 9.10 22.23 -12.04
N LYS A 213 9.61 22.04 -10.81
CA LYS A 213 10.99 21.59 -10.55
C LYS A 213 11.09 20.09 -10.28
N LEU A 214 9.96 19.42 -10.04
CA LEU A 214 9.92 18.00 -9.75
C LEU A 214 10.02 17.21 -11.07
N PRO A 215 10.83 16.14 -11.14
CA PRO A 215 10.96 15.30 -12.32
C PRO A 215 9.73 14.37 -12.46
N LEU A 216 8.54 14.95 -12.60
CA LEU A 216 7.26 14.27 -12.73
C LEU A 216 7.25 13.46 -14.03
N GLY A 217 7.55 12.17 -13.92
CA GLY A 217 7.65 11.23 -15.04
C GLY A 217 9.03 10.64 -15.31
N ALA A 218 10.06 10.94 -14.50
CA ALA A 218 11.38 10.31 -14.64
C ALA A 218 11.57 9.07 -13.74
N GLU A 219 10.82 8.96 -12.65
CA GLU A 219 10.98 7.86 -11.70
C GLU A 219 10.15 6.64 -12.12
N GLU A 220 10.84 5.60 -12.60
CA GLU A 220 10.26 4.28 -12.89
C GLU A 220 10.07 3.43 -11.61
N PHE A 221 10.64 3.86 -10.48
CA PHE A 221 10.72 3.10 -9.23
C PHE A 221 10.34 3.98 -8.03
N PRO A 222 9.73 3.41 -6.96
CA PRO A 222 9.57 4.08 -5.66
C PRO A 222 10.89 4.69 -5.14
N GLY A 223 10.97 6.03 -5.14
CA GLY A 223 12.20 6.78 -4.86
C GLY A 223 12.41 7.21 -3.41
N TRP A 224 11.36 7.19 -2.57
CA TRP A 224 11.42 7.71 -1.20
C TRP A 224 12.23 6.83 -0.24
N ASP A 225 12.73 7.45 0.82
CA ASP A 225 13.45 6.75 1.87
C ASP A 225 12.51 6.00 2.82
N SER A 226 13.06 4.98 3.48
CA SER A 226 12.39 4.22 4.53
C SER A 226 13.39 3.86 5.63
N PRO A 227 12.93 3.61 6.86
CA PRO A 227 13.81 3.17 7.94
C PRO A 227 14.69 1.98 7.54
N PRO A 228 15.99 1.97 7.89
CA PRO A 228 16.92 0.93 7.48
C PRO A 228 16.66 -0.42 8.15
N THR A 229 15.90 -0.44 9.24
CA THR A 229 15.63 -1.58 10.09
C THR A 229 14.20 -2.08 9.94
N GLU A 230 13.98 -3.35 10.27
CA GLU A 230 12.64 -3.96 10.30
C GLU A 230 11.81 -3.56 11.53
N ILE A 231 12.45 -2.93 12.52
CA ILE A 231 11.81 -2.46 13.74
C ILE A 231 12.21 -0.99 13.92
N TYR A 232 11.21 -0.12 14.05
CA TYR A 232 11.42 1.32 14.20
C TYR A 232 10.23 2.00 14.89
N TRP A 233 10.46 3.20 15.40
CA TRP A 233 9.39 4.02 15.97
C TRP A 233 8.73 4.86 14.87
N PHE A 234 7.40 4.90 14.89
CA PHE A 234 6.59 5.73 14.00
C PHE A 234 5.39 6.27 14.78
N HIS A 235 5.25 7.60 14.89
CA HIS A 235 4.16 8.26 15.63
C HIS A 235 3.94 7.60 17.01
N ARG A 236 5.00 7.47 17.82
CA ARG A 236 5.02 6.84 19.18
C ARG A 236 4.70 5.34 19.24
N ASN A 237 4.44 4.69 18.11
CA ASN A 237 4.18 3.27 18.04
C ASN A 237 5.42 2.53 17.54
N LEU A 238 5.67 1.34 18.07
CA LEU A 238 6.74 0.48 17.58
C LEU A 238 6.23 -0.30 16.36
N VAL A 239 6.77 0.01 15.20
CA VAL A 239 6.47 -0.74 13.97
C VAL A 239 7.39 -1.95 13.90
N VAL A 240 6.82 -3.12 13.63
CA VAL A 240 7.56 -4.36 13.33
C VAL A 240 7.11 -4.86 11.97
N LEU A 241 8.07 -4.99 11.05
CA LEU A 241 7.82 -5.57 9.74
C LEU A 241 7.80 -7.11 9.83
N CYS A 242 6.77 -7.70 9.25
CA CYS A 242 6.52 -9.14 9.24
C CYS A 242 6.41 -9.65 7.78
N GLU A 243 6.91 -10.85 7.52
CA GLU A 243 6.76 -11.53 6.22
C GLU A 243 5.29 -11.79 5.92
N ASP A 244 4.61 -12.45 6.85
CA ASP A 244 3.19 -12.72 6.81
C ASP A 244 2.60 -12.78 8.23
N PHE A 245 1.29 -12.94 8.28
CA PHE A 245 0.54 -13.27 9.48
C PHE A 245 -0.21 -14.60 9.33
N GLY A 246 0.27 -15.50 8.47
CA GLY A 246 -0.44 -16.75 8.14
C GLY A 246 -0.49 -17.73 9.31
N THR A 247 0.46 -17.63 10.24
CA THR A 247 0.57 -18.53 11.40
C THR A 247 0.53 -17.77 12.72
N SER A 248 0.01 -18.40 13.78
CA SER A 248 0.06 -17.83 15.14
C SER A 248 1.49 -17.62 15.64
N SER A 249 2.45 -18.43 15.15
CA SER A 249 3.87 -18.24 15.39
C SER A 249 4.41 -16.92 14.86
N SER A 250 3.90 -16.41 13.73
CA SER A 250 4.37 -15.14 13.15
C SER A 250 4.11 -13.95 14.11
N ILE A 251 2.95 -13.93 14.79
CA ILE A 251 2.63 -12.89 15.78
C ILE A 251 3.51 -13.05 17.03
N SER A 252 3.69 -14.27 17.52
CA SER A 252 4.53 -14.54 18.70
C SER A 252 6.00 -14.14 18.47
N ASP A 253 6.53 -14.42 17.28
CA ASP A 253 7.87 -13.99 16.87
C ASP A 253 7.97 -12.46 16.83
N ALA A 254 6.99 -11.77 16.22
CA ALA A 254 6.95 -10.31 16.20
C ALA A 254 6.90 -9.69 17.62
N VAL A 255 6.15 -10.28 18.54
CA VAL A 255 6.13 -9.88 19.97
C VAL A 255 7.51 -10.08 20.62
N SER A 256 8.17 -11.22 20.36
CA SER A 256 9.50 -11.51 20.88
C SER A 256 10.54 -10.51 20.37
N ARG A 257 10.51 -10.21 19.06
CA ARG A 257 11.35 -9.21 18.39
C ARG A 257 11.12 -7.81 18.99
N ALA A 258 9.86 -7.41 19.19
CA ALA A 258 9.51 -6.14 19.82
C ALA A 258 10.05 -6.02 21.25
N ARG A 259 9.87 -7.06 22.08
CA ARG A 259 10.41 -7.10 23.45
C ARG A 259 11.94 -7.02 23.47
N THR A 260 12.59 -7.78 22.59
CA THR A 260 14.05 -7.77 22.48
C THR A 260 14.58 -6.39 22.08
N PHE A 261 13.90 -5.71 21.15
CA PHE A 261 14.28 -4.38 20.70
C PHE A 261 14.16 -3.31 21.80
N VAL A 262 13.08 -3.34 22.59
CA VAL A 262 12.85 -2.35 23.66
C VAL A 262 13.65 -2.69 24.93
N GLY A 263 14.00 -3.96 25.14
CA GLY A 263 14.70 -4.44 26.33
C GLY A 263 13.76 -4.58 27.54
N HIS A 264 14.30 -4.35 28.75
CA HIS A 264 13.48 -4.35 29.97
C HIS A 264 12.50 -3.16 29.96
N LEU A 265 11.20 -3.46 29.95
CA LEU A 265 10.11 -2.46 30.05
C LEU A 265 10.01 -1.79 31.44
N GLU A 266 10.82 -2.24 32.41
CA GLU A 266 10.84 -1.69 33.77
C GLU A 266 11.26 -0.22 33.75
N GLY A 267 10.31 0.68 34.01
CA GLY A 267 10.54 2.12 34.19
C GLY A 267 10.11 3.04 33.03
N ARG A 268 9.64 2.50 31.89
CA ARG A 268 9.22 3.31 30.71
C ARG A 268 7.70 3.26 30.45
N GLY A 269 6.88 3.43 31.49
CA GLY A 269 5.43 3.27 31.33
C GLY A 269 5.07 1.80 31.05
N ASN A 270 3.97 1.34 31.63
CA ASN A 270 3.73 -0.11 31.74
C ASN A 270 3.30 -0.78 30.41
N GLU A 271 3.27 -0.07 29.29
CA GLU A 271 2.63 -0.53 28.05
C GLU A 271 3.33 0.01 26.80
N LEU A 272 3.66 -0.91 25.89
CA LEU A 272 4.24 -0.68 24.58
C LEU A 272 3.17 -0.95 23.52
N ARG A 273 2.89 0.03 22.66
CA ARG A 273 1.98 -0.15 21.51
C ARG A 273 2.77 -0.44 20.26
N CYS A 274 2.36 -1.48 19.56
CA CYS A 274 3.02 -1.98 18.36
C CYS A 274 2.06 -2.04 17.18
N ILE A 275 2.60 -1.75 16.00
CA ILE A 275 1.97 -1.99 14.70
C ILE A 275 2.77 -3.07 14.02
N PHE A 276 2.20 -4.26 13.89
CA PHE A 276 2.81 -5.33 13.12
C PHE A 276 2.24 -5.24 11.71
N ILE A 277 3.12 -5.06 10.72
CA ILE A 277 2.70 -4.77 9.35
C ILE A 277 3.45 -5.65 8.36
N SER A 278 2.70 -6.18 7.40
CA SER A 278 3.18 -6.78 6.16
C SER A 278 2.56 -6.02 4.99
N LEU A 279 2.83 -6.40 3.74
CA LEU A 279 2.11 -5.81 2.61
C LEU A 279 0.63 -6.24 2.59
N ALA A 280 0.34 -7.50 2.85
CA ALA A 280 -1.02 -8.03 2.78
C ALA A 280 -1.87 -7.68 4.00
N ASP A 281 -1.26 -7.68 5.18
CA ASP A 281 -1.96 -7.77 6.45
C ASP A 281 -1.34 -6.87 7.53
N ILE A 282 -2.15 -6.48 8.51
CA ILE A 282 -1.76 -5.65 9.65
C ILE A 282 -2.42 -6.12 10.95
N ALA A 283 -1.70 -6.00 12.07
CA ALA A 283 -2.21 -6.27 13.41
C ALA A 283 -1.71 -5.21 14.40
N PHE A 284 -2.54 -4.92 15.41
CA PHE A 284 -2.22 -3.98 16.48
C PHE A 284 -2.03 -4.75 17.78
N VAL A 285 -0.91 -4.49 18.46
CA VAL A 285 -0.53 -5.23 19.67
C VAL A 285 -0.15 -4.29 20.78
N GLN A 286 -0.65 -4.56 21.98
CA GLN A 286 -0.28 -3.86 23.20
C GLN A 286 0.47 -4.84 24.10
N ILE A 287 1.73 -4.51 24.41
CA ILE A 287 2.64 -5.33 25.20
C ILE A 287 2.83 -4.64 26.54
N ALA A 288 2.31 -5.23 27.61
CA ALA A 288 2.62 -4.87 28.99
C ALA A 288 3.64 -5.85 29.59
N ALA A 289 4.09 -5.57 30.81
CA ALA A 289 5.08 -6.41 31.51
C ALA A 289 4.60 -7.86 31.71
N ASP A 290 3.32 -8.06 32.02
CA ASP A 290 2.72 -9.35 32.34
C ASP A 290 1.70 -9.83 31.29
N LYS A 291 1.36 -8.98 30.31
CA LYS A 291 0.21 -9.18 29.43
C LYS A 291 0.47 -8.73 28.01
N VAL A 292 -0.13 -9.44 27.05
CA VAL A 292 -0.15 -9.06 25.63
C VAL A 292 -1.58 -9.10 25.13
N GLN A 293 -2.02 -7.99 24.53
CA GLN A 293 -3.31 -7.88 23.85
C GLN A 293 -3.08 -7.70 22.36
N CYS A 294 -3.87 -8.39 21.54
CA CYS A 294 -3.73 -8.38 20.08
C CYS A 294 -5.09 -8.15 19.43
N SER A 295 -5.13 -7.31 18.40
CA SER A 295 -6.29 -7.20 17.54
C SER A 295 -6.47 -8.48 16.71
N THR A 296 -7.57 -8.60 15.98
CA THR A 296 -7.58 -9.55 14.86
C THR A 296 -6.62 -9.05 13.77
N VAL A 297 -6.13 -9.97 12.93
CA VAL A 297 -5.33 -9.60 11.75
C VAL A 297 -6.28 -9.03 10.70
N PHE A 298 -5.98 -7.85 10.19
CA PHE A 298 -6.79 -7.16 9.19
C PHE A 298 -6.09 -7.17 7.83
N PRO A 299 -6.83 -7.39 6.73
CA PRO A 299 -6.25 -7.22 5.40
C PRO A 299 -5.92 -5.74 5.18
N LEU A 300 -4.64 -5.45 5.01
CA LEU A 300 -4.13 -4.14 4.62
C LEU A 300 -4.26 -3.93 3.12
N LEU A 301 -3.96 -4.96 2.32
CA LEU A 301 -4.17 -4.96 0.88
C LEU A 301 -5.06 -6.13 0.46
N THR A 302 -5.88 -5.87 -0.55
CA THR A 302 -6.84 -6.80 -1.16
C THR A 302 -6.84 -6.59 -2.67
N ASN A 303 -7.39 -7.55 -3.42
CA ASN A 303 -7.54 -7.42 -4.88
C ASN A 303 -8.33 -6.17 -5.30
N SER A 304 -9.17 -5.62 -4.41
CA SER A 304 -9.98 -4.43 -4.64
C SER A 304 -9.35 -3.14 -4.12
N SER A 305 -8.11 -3.15 -3.62
CA SER A 305 -7.52 -1.99 -2.93
C SER A 305 -7.32 -0.74 -3.80
N THR A 306 -7.49 -0.83 -5.12
CA THR A 306 -7.51 0.34 -6.04
C THR A 306 -8.89 0.98 -6.21
N THR A 307 -9.94 0.30 -5.73
CA THR A 307 -11.34 0.73 -5.87
C THR A 307 -12.05 0.84 -4.53
N GLU A 308 -11.61 0.10 -3.51
CA GLU A 308 -12.17 0.12 -2.16
C GLU A 308 -11.05 0.15 -1.13
N CYS A 309 -11.16 1.06 -0.15
CA CYS A 309 -10.24 1.10 0.97
C CYS A 309 -10.43 -0.13 1.88
N SER A 310 -9.33 -0.83 2.15
CA SER A 310 -9.28 -2.06 2.95
C SER A 310 -9.60 -1.80 4.44
N ALA A 311 -9.98 -2.88 5.14
CA ALA A 311 -10.25 -2.83 6.57
C ALA A 311 -9.02 -2.40 7.38
N GLY A 312 -7.86 -2.98 7.07
CA GLY A 312 -6.60 -2.69 7.75
C GLY A 312 -6.19 -1.24 7.60
N PHE A 313 -6.32 -0.67 6.39
CA PHE A 313 -5.98 0.74 6.17
C PHE A 313 -6.97 1.69 6.87
N ARG A 314 -8.28 1.38 6.85
CA ARG A 314 -9.27 2.17 7.61
C ARG A 314 -8.91 2.24 9.08
N ILE A 315 -8.65 1.10 9.72
CA ILE A 315 -8.26 1.06 11.14
C ILE A 315 -6.95 1.81 11.36
N LEU A 316 -5.96 1.64 10.48
CA LEU A 316 -4.66 2.29 10.59
C LEU A 316 -4.80 3.83 10.60
N THR A 317 -5.68 4.41 9.79
CA THR A 317 -5.92 5.87 9.81
C THR A 317 -6.49 6.35 11.14
N TYR A 318 -7.44 5.63 11.73
CA TYR A 318 -7.94 5.97 13.07
C TYR A 318 -6.89 5.70 14.14
N PHE A 319 -6.02 4.72 13.93
CA PHE A 319 -5.00 4.41 14.90
C PHE A 319 -3.93 5.51 15.01
N LEU A 320 -3.62 6.17 13.89
CA LEU A 320 -2.53 7.16 13.75
C LEU A 320 -2.97 8.63 13.69
N ALA A 321 -4.15 8.91 13.13
CA ALA A 321 -4.62 10.27 12.84
C ALA A 321 -5.98 10.61 13.48
N SER A 322 -6.52 9.76 14.35
CA SER A 322 -7.77 10.06 15.05
C SER A 322 -7.57 11.11 16.14
N PRO A 323 -8.35 12.20 16.16
CA PRO A 323 -8.34 13.16 17.26
C PRO A 323 -9.02 12.61 18.53
N TYR A 324 -9.68 11.45 18.45
CA TYR A 324 -10.31 10.82 19.61
C TYR A 324 -9.24 10.20 20.51
N ILE A 325 -8.87 10.92 21.57
CA ILE A 325 -7.93 10.48 22.60
C ILE A 325 -8.40 9.14 23.18
N LYS A 326 -7.63 8.07 22.93
CA LYS A 326 -7.89 6.74 23.51
C LYS A 326 -7.85 6.87 25.03
N GLU A 327 -8.70 6.13 25.77
CA GLU A 327 -8.81 6.29 27.23
C GLU A 327 -7.45 6.25 27.97
N GLY A 328 -6.51 5.41 27.52
CA GLY A 328 -5.15 5.37 28.08
C GLY A 328 -4.24 6.56 27.72
N GLU A 329 -4.50 7.29 26.64
CA GLU A 329 -3.75 8.51 26.28
C GLU A 329 -4.21 9.73 27.08
N ARG A 330 -5.46 9.74 27.59
CA ARG A 330 -5.94 10.84 28.43
C ARG A 330 -5.10 11.00 29.69
N ASP A 331 -4.65 9.89 30.27
CA ASP A 331 -3.80 9.92 31.46
C ASP A 331 -2.40 10.49 31.18
N PHE A 332 -1.83 10.24 29.99
CA PHE A 332 -0.55 10.83 29.59
C PHE A 332 -0.69 12.29 29.19
N ALA A 333 -1.71 12.63 28.39
CA ALA A 333 -2.02 14.00 28.01
C ALA A 333 -2.34 14.88 29.25
N ALA A 334 -3.02 14.33 30.27
CA ALA A 334 -3.30 15.05 31.51
C ALA A 334 -2.05 15.33 32.36
N ARG A 335 -0.95 14.59 32.14
CA ARG A 335 0.36 14.83 32.79
C ARG A 335 1.22 15.83 32.02
N GLU A 336 0.85 16.15 30.78
CA GLU A 336 1.53 17.15 30.00
C GLU A 336 1.20 18.54 30.54
N VAL A 337 2.21 19.25 31.05
CA VAL A 337 2.04 20.58 31.64
C VAL A 337 2.65 21.61 30.69
N PHE A 338 1.80 22.32 29.94
CA PHE A 338 2.20 23.55 29.29
C PHE A 338 2.28 24.67 30.33
N SER A 339 3.48 25.17 30.59
CA SER A 339 3.71 26.29 31.51
C SER A 339 3.13 27.61 30.99
N ILE A 340 2.80 27.66 29.69
CA ILE A 340 2.26 28.84 29.00
C ILE A 340 0.98 28.40 28.29
N ALA A 341 -0.15 29.00 28.67
CA ALA A 341 -1.40 28.87 27.93
C ALA A 341 -1.31 29.75 26.68
N LEU A 342 -1.04 29.13 25.53
CA LEU A 342 -1.06 29.84 24.24
C LEU A 342 -2.50 29.87 23.69
N PRO A 343 -2.99 31.04 23.23
CA PRO A 343 -4.25 31.11 22.50
C PRO A 343 -4.23 30.24 21.24
N THR A 344 -5.39 29.73 20.84
CA THR A 344 -5.51 28.82 19.68
C THR A 344 -4.95 29.45 18.41
N GLU A 345 -5.16 30.75 18.24
CA GLU A 345 -4.70 31.55 17.11
C GLU A 345 -3.16 31.57 17.02
N VAL A 346 -2.46 31.62 18.15
CA VAL A 346 -0.99 31.65 18.17
C VAL A 346 -0.40 30.31 17.77
N LEU A 347 -1.06 29.22 18.17
CA LEU A 347 -0.65 27.87 17.80
C LEU A 347 -0.99 27.55 16.34
N GLU A 348 -2.12 28.04 15.83
CA GLU A 348 -2.43 27.99 14.40
C GLU A 348 -1.40 28.79 13.58
N MET A 349 -1.03 29.99 14.04
CA MET A 349 0.07 30.76 13.44
C MET A 349 1.40 30.00 13.47
N ALA A 350 1.69 29.29 14.56
CA ALA A 350 2.90 28.47 14.67
C ALA A 350 2.89 27.33 13.66
N LEU A 351 1.79 26.55 13.59
CA LEU A 351 1.63 25.48 12.61
C LEU A 351 1.78 25.98 11.17
N ASN A 352 1.19 27.14 10.85
CA ASN A 352 1.28 27.76 9.53
C ASN A 352 2.67 28.33 9.21
N ALA A 353 3.50 28.61 10.23
CA ALA A 353 4.86 29.12 10.07
C ALA A 353 5.91 28.01 10.01
N VAL A 354 5.59 26.80 10.50
CA VAL A 354 6.49 25.64 10.48
C VAL A 354 6.62 25.17 9.03
N ALA A 355 7.85 24.85 8.62
CA ALA A 355 8.08 24.29 7.30
C ALA A 355 7.29 22.98 7.14
N PRO A 356 6.75 22.65 5.95
CA PRO A 356 5.96 21.43 5.75
C PRO A 356 6.63 20.15 6.24
N TYR A 357 7.97 20.08 6.16
CA TYR A 357 8.77 18.96 6.64
C TYR A 357 8.79 18.82 8.18
N ASP A 358 8.71 19.94 8.91
CA ASP A 358 8.87 19.97 10.36
C ASP A 358 7.52 19.90 11.10
N ILE A 359 6.39 20.04 10.39
CA ILE A 359 5.06 20.16 11.02
C ILE A 359 4.66 18.91 11.79
N VAL A 360 4.98 17.72 11.26
CA VAL A 360 4.71 16.44 11.92
C VAL A 360 5.60 16.27 13.15
N SER A 361 6.88 16.63 13.04
CA SER A 361 7.81 16.58 14.18
C SER A 361 7.37 17.52 15.29
N PHE A 362 6.87 18.71 14.95
CA PHE A 362 6.27 19.65 15.88
C PHE A 362 5.01 19.07 16.54
N ALA A 363 4.10 18.50 15.75
CA ALA A 363 2.89 17.86 16.26
C ALA A 363 3.22 16.72 17.25
N GLN A 364 4.21 15.90 16.93
CA GLN A 364 4.64 14.77 17.76
C GLN A 364 5.40 15.17 19.04
N ALA A 365 5.82 16.43 19.18
CA ALA A 365 6.52 16.90 20.38
C ALA A 365 5.62 16.87 21.64
N SER A 366 4.30 16.78 21.45
CA SER A 366 3.30 16.94 22.51
C SER A 366 2.03 16.13 22.21
N PHE A 367 1.29 15.67 23.22
CA PHE A 367 -0.06 15.11 23.00
C PHE A 367 -1.06 16.20 22.62
N MET A 368 -0.94 17.38 23.24
CA MET A 368 -1.76 18.53 22.88
C MET A 368 -1.48 18.98 21.44
N ALA A 369 -0.22 19.15 21.04
CA ALA A 369 0.11 19.60 19.68
C ALA A 369 -0.35 18.60 18.60
N GLU A 370 -0.25 17.29 18.85
CA GLU A 370 -0.74 16.26 17.94
C GLU A 370 -2.27 16.29 17.77
N ASN A 371 -2.99 16.37 18.89
CA ASN A 371 -4.45 16.51 18.85
C ASN A 371 -4.87 17.76 18.08
N TRP A 372 -4.13 18.85 18.26
CA TRP A 372 -4.39 20.11 17.57
C TRP A 372 -4.05 20.03 16.09
N TYR A 373 -2.91 19.42 15.74
CA TYR A 373 -2.52 19.19 14.35
C TYR A 373 -3.63 18.47 13.58
N TYR A 374 -4.14 17.34 14.10
CA TYR A 374 -5.21 16.60 13.43
C TYR A 374 -6.59 17.25 13.51
N ALA A 375 -6.86 18.09 14.54
CA ALA A 375 -8.13 18.83 14.65
C ALA A 375 -8.17 20.08 13.75
N SER A 376 -7.02 20.72 13.52
CA SER A 376 -6.88 21.98 12.80
C SER A 376 -6.32 21.82 11.38
N LEU A 377 -6.06 20.59 10.93
CA LEU A 377 -5.44 20.33 9.63
C LEU A 377 -6.33 20.84 8.49
N PRO A 378 -5.90 21.87 7.72
CA PRO A 378 -6.56 22.20 6.47
C PRO A 378 -6.22 21.08 5.50
N GLN A 379 -7.16 20.15 5.31
CA GLN A 379 -7.02 18.93 4.51
C GLN A 379 -6.34 19.15 3.15
N LEU A 380 -6.54 20.32 2.55
CA LEU A 380 -5.64 21.04 1.65
C LEU A 380 -5.93 22.55 1.84
N PRO A 381 -5.00 23.49 1.57
CA PRO A 381 -5.26 24.92 1.72
C PRO A 381 -6.50 25.37 0.92
N ASP A 382 -7.41 26.10 1.57
CA ASP A 382 -8.70 26.57 1.01
C ASP A 382 -9.66 25.48 0.49
N MET A 383 -9.40 24.20 0.79
CA MET A 383 -10.19 23.07 0.28
C MET A 383 -11.09 22.46 1.35
N VAL A 384 -12.37 22.26 1.01
CA VAL A 384 -13.34 21.54 1.82
C VAL A 384 -13.87 20.35 1.04
N ILE A 385 -13.84 19.16 1.66
CA ILE A 385 -14.43 17.95 1.08
C ILE A 385 -15.95 18.06 1.09
N HIS A 386 -16.57 17.87 -0.07
CA HIS A 386 -18.02 17.86 -0.22
C HIS A 386 -18.56 16.42 -0.10
N ASP A 387 -18.00 15.48 -0.86
CA ASP A 387 -18.49 14.11 -0.95
C ASP A 387 -17.61 13.11 -0.20
N PHE A 388 -18.24 12.17 0.51
CA PHE A 388 -17.63 11.17 1.38
C PHE A 388 -17.88 9.74 0.86
N ASP A 389 -17.93 9.52 -0.45
CA ASP A 389 -18.35 8.25 -1.04
C ASP A 389 -17.50 7.05 -0.60
N VAL A 390 -16.23 7.28 -0.26
CA VAL A 390 -15.29 6.22 0.12
C VAL A 390 -15.38 5.88 1.60
N SER A 391 -15.49 6.90 2.45
CA SER A 391 -15.55 6.75 3.90
C SER A 391 -16.97 6.43 4.40
N ILE A 392 -18.00 6.98 3.75
CA ILE A 392 -19.44 6.80 4.03
C ILE A 392 -20.13 6.14 2.83
N ALA A 393 -19.99 4.81 2.76
CA ALA A 393 -20.36 3.99 1.59
C ALA A 393 -21.88 3.75 1.40
N CYS A 394 -22.73 4.64 1.94
CA CYS A 394 -24.18 4.57 1.78
C CYS A 394 -24.74 5.70 0.92
N CYS A 395 -24.39 6.95 1.21
CA CYS A 395 -24.92 8.12 0.51
C CYS A 395 -23.90 9.24 0.29
N GLY A 396 -22.64 9.05 0.70
CA GLY A 396 -21.59 10.06 0.53
C GLY A 396 -21.75 11.33 1.37
N GLU A 397 -22.86 11.51 2.08
CA GLU A 397 -23.09 12.70 2.90
C GLU A 397 -22.47 12.58 4.30
N ARG A 398 -21.94 13.68 4.84
CA ARG A 398 -21.41 13.70 6.22
C ARG A 398 -22.51 13.76 7.28
N THR A 399 -23.59 14.49 7.03
CA THR A 399 -24.71 14.61 7.97
C THR A 399 -26.00 14.28 7.26
N ASN A 400 -26.71 13.24 7.72
CA ASN A 400 -28.11 13.09 7.32
C ASN A 400 -28.95 14.22 7.94
N SER A 401 -30.02 14.61 7.25
CA SER A 401 -30.96 15.67 7.63
C SER A 401 -31.67 15.47 8.99
N GLU A 402 -31.40 14.37 9.69
CA GLU A 402 -32.00 14.02 10.98
C GLU A 402 -30.99 13.90 12.14
N GLY A 403 -29.69 14.17 11.93
CA GLY A 403 -28.68 14.14 13.00
C GLY A 403 -28.51 12.77 13.68
N LYS A 404 -28.81 11.67 12.97
CA LYS A 404 -28.83 10.32 13.55
C LYS A 404 -27.51 9.57 13.46
N GLU A 405 -27.27 8.78 14.50
CA GLU A 405 -26.24 7.75 14.69
C GLU A 405 -25.99 6.91 13.43
N GLY A 406 -24.74 6.50 13.25
CA GLY A 406 -24.34 5.54 12.22
C GLY A 406 -23.68 4.31 12.80
N VAL A 407 -23.41 3.34 11.94
CA VAL A 407 -22.83 2.06 12.32
C VAL A 407 -21.64 1.73 11.41
N CYS A 408 -20.65 1.06 12.00
CA CYS A 408 -19.48 0.55 11.30
C CYS A 408 -19.63 -0.95 11.05
N CYS A 409 -19.28 -1.41 9.85
CA CYS A 409 -19.24 -2.84 9.57
C CYS A 409 -18.06 -3.50 10.31
N SER A 410 -18.30 -4.59 11.05
CA SER A 410 -17.25 -5.31 11.79
C SER A 410 -16.21 -6.04 10.93
N ASP A 411 -16.44 -6.13 9.61
CA ASP A 411 -15.54 -6.82 8.67
C ASP A 411 -14.69 -5.86 7.86
N CYS A 412 -15.34 -4.94 7.13
CA CYS A 412 -14.65 -3.99 6.26
C CYS A 412 -14.41 -2.63 6.91
N TYR A 413 -14.99 -2.39 8.09
CA TYR A 413 -14.88 -1.13 8.81
C TYR A 413 -15.37 0.10 8.03
N ALA A 414 -16.22 -0.12 7.01
CA ALA A 414 -16.91 0.95 6.32
C ALA A 414 -18.07 1.47 7.17
N TRP A 415 -18.21 2.78 7.22
CA TRP A 415 -19.25 3.47 7.99
C TRP A 415 -20.49 3.71 7.13
N ARG A 416 -21.67 3.61 7.75
CA ARG A 416 -22.97 3.86 7.11
C ARG A 416 -23.94 4.54 8.08
N HIS A 417 -24.81 5.39 7.55
CA HIS A 417 -25.94 5.90 8.32
C HIS A 417 -26.94 4.80 8.63
N LEU A 418 -27.45 4.73 9.86
CA LEU A 418 -28.54 3.80 10.22
C LEU A 418 -29.79 4.01 9.37
N GLY A 419 -30.08 5.26 8.99
CA GLY A 419 -31.20 5.62 8.12
C GLY A 419 -31.08 5.05 6.71
N CYS A 420 -29.86 4.88 6.19
CA CYS A 420 -29.60 4.34 4.86
C CYS A 420 -29.61 2.80 4.84
N LEU A 421 -29.66 2.14 6.00
CA LEU A 421 -29.74 0.68 6.05
C LEU A 421 -31.12 0.19 5.69
N HIS A 422 -31.16 -0.84 4.84
CA HIS A 422 -32.39 -1.56 4.53
C HIS A 422 -32.97 -2.17 5.81
N PRO A 423 -34.31 -2.25 6.00
CA PRO A 423 -34.90 -2.80 7.22
C PRO A 423 -34.42 -4.22 7.58
N SER A 424 -34.06 -5.03 6.58
CA SER A 424 -33.48 -6.37 6.75
C SER A 424 -32.02 -6.38 7.21
N GLU A 425 -31.30 -5.27 7.07
CA GLU A 425 -29.91 -5.10 7.53
C GLU A 425 -29.83 -4.58 8.97
N ARG A 426 -30.95 -4.07 9.52
CA ARG A 426 -31.06 -3.63 10.92
C ARG A 426 -31.22 -4.82 11.87
N THR A 427 -30.34 -5.81 11.75
CA THR A 427 -30.35 -6.99 12.62
C THR A 427 -29.88 -6.60 14.03
N PRO A 428 -30.52 -7.11 15.11
CA PRO A 428 -30.16 -6.81 16.50
C PRO A 428 -28.89 -7.54 16.98
N GLU A 429 -28.05 -8.04 16.07
CA GLU A 429 -26.78 -8.68 16.44
C GLU A 429 -25.81 -7.63 17.00
N LYS A 430 -24.99 -8.03 17.99
CA LYS A 430 -24.01 -7.14 18.65
C LYS A 430 -23.01 -6.50 17.67
N CYS A 431 -22.86 -7.04 16.46
CA CYS A 431 -21.95 -6.56 15.42
C CYS A 431 -22.66 -6.46 14.07
N TYR A 432 -22.65 -5.27 13.45
CA TYR A 432 -23.20 -5.06 12.12
C TYR A 432 -22.24 -5.56 11.03
N ILE A 433 -22.75 -6.33 10.06
CA ILE A 433 -22.01 -6.75 8.85
C ILE A 433 -22.76 -6.25 7.63
N CYS A 434 -22.09 -5.47 6.77
CA CYS A 434 -22.71 -4.93 5.56
C CYS A 434 -23.02 -6.02 4.52
N SER A 435 -23.97 -5.75 3.64
CA SER A 435 -24.39 -6.67 2.56
C SER A 435 -23.23 -7.14 1.68
N LYS A 436 -22.28 -6.26 1.34
CA LYS A 436 -21.08 -6.64 0.57
C LYS A 436 -20.25 -7.71 1.29
N CYS A 437 -19.98 -7.52 2.59
CA CYS A 437 -19.23 -8.48 3.38
C CYS A 437 -19.99 -9.79 3.60
N ARG A 438 -21.31 -9.74 3.82
CA ARG A 438 -22.16 -10.94 3.92
C ARG A 438 -22.08 -11.78 2.65
N LEU A 439 -22.29 -11.16 1.49
CA LEU A 439 -22.19 -11.83 0.19
C LEU A 439 -20.77 -12.39 -0.09
N SER A 440 -19.73 -11.65 0.31
CA SER A 440 -18.35 -12.12 0.19
C SER A 440 -18.11 -13.38 1.03
N ARG A 441 -18.62 -13.43 2.27
CA ARG A 441 -18.50 -14.61 3.14
C ARG A 441 -19.24 -15.81 2.54
N GLU A 442 -20.44 -15.60 2.02
CA GLU A 442 -21.26 -16.65 1.40
C GLU A 442 -20.60 -17.24 0.14
N LYS A 443 -19.94 -16.41 -0.68
CA LYS A 443 -19.32 -16.85 -1.94
C LYS A 443 -17.90 -17.40 -1.79
N ALA A 444 -17.07 -16.77 -0.96
CA ALA A 444 -15.65 -17.07 -0.89
C ALA A 444 -15.25 -17.92 0.32
N GLY A 445 -16.14 -18.10 1.31
CA GLY A 445 -15.87 -18.87 2.53
C GLY A 445 -14.79 -18.27 3.47
N ALA A 446 -14.06 -17.25 3.04
CA ALA A 446 -12.94 -16.63 3.76
C ALA A 446 -12.88 -15.11 3.55
N ARG A 447 -12.01 -14.44 4.32
CA ARG A 447 -11.77 -12.99 4.21
C ARG A 447 -11.12 -12.64 2.87
N PRO A 448 -11.35 -11.42 2.32
CA PRO A 448 -10.69 -10.97 1.11
C PRO A 448 -9.16 -10.95 1.31
N LYS A 449 -8.42 -11.68 0.48
CA LYS A 449 -6.96 -11.76 0.49
C LYS A 449 -6.40 -11.18 -0.82
N LEU A 450 -5.21 -10.60 -0.76
CA LEU A 450 -4.49 -10.20 -1.97
C LEU A 450 -3.83 -11.42 -2.63
N ILE A 451 -4.15 -11.64 -3.90
CA ILE A 451 -3.62 -12.71 -4.75
C ILE A 451 -2.63 -12.10 -5.77
N PRO A 452 -1.55 -12.80 -6.14
CA PRO A 452 -0.61 -12.34 -7.15
C PRO A 452 -1.26 -11.86 -8.44
N GLY A 453 -0.85 -10.66 -8.87
CA GLY A 453 -1.36 -9.98 -10.05
C GLY A 453 -2.86 -9.68 -10.03
N ALA A 454 -3.56 -9.87 -8.90
CA ALA A 454 -5.00 -9.76 -8.85
C ALA A 454 -5.49 -8.31 -8.77
N ILE A 455 -4.71 -7.37 -8.24
CA ILE A 455 -5.06 -5.94 -8.35
C ILE A 455 -5.04 -5.54 -9.81
N GLU A 456 -3.97 -5.86 -10.55
CA GLU A 456 -3.91 -5.58 -11.98
C GLU A 456 -5.06 -6.28 -12.74
N ARG A 457 -5.38 -7.55 -12.43
CA ARG A 457 -6.52 -8.25 -13.05
C ARG A 457 -7.87 -7.58 -12.73
N ALA A 458 -8.10 -7.17 -11.49
CA ALA A 458 -9.33 -6.48 -11.11
C ALA A 458 -9.48 -5.15 -11.86
N ASN A 459 -8.35 -4.46 -12.14
CA ASN A 459 -8.33 -3.24 -12.93
C ASN A 459 -8.46 -3.46 -14.46
N ARG A 460 -8.25 -4.68 -14.98
CA ARG A 460 -8.36 -5.00 -16.43
C ARG A 460 -9.81 -5.10 -16.94
N HIS A 461 -10.76 -5.49 -16.10
CA HIS A 461 -12.14 -5.82 -16.52
C HIS A 461 -13.07 -4.60 -16.68
N GLY A 462 -12.53 -3.39 -16.82
CA GLY A 462 -13.41 -2.23 -16.96
C GLY A 462 -14.33 -2.01 -15.75
N ALA A 463 -13.93 -2.46 -14.54
CA ALA A 463 -14.52 -1.95 -13.29
C ALA A 463 -14.30 -0.43 -13.15
N ARG A 464 -13.50 0.15 -14.05
CA ARG A 464 -13.58 1.53 -14.50
C ARG A 464 -13.49 1.54 -16.03
N PRO A 465 -14.61 1.69 -16.76
CA PRO A 465 -14.58 1.92 -18.21
C PRO A 465 -13.60 3.05 -18.52
N ASP A 466 -12.86 2.97 -19.62
CA ASP A 466 -12.17 4.11 -20.20
C ASP A 466 -13.21 5.25 -20.39
N GLY A 467 -13.28 6.17 -19.44
CA GLY A 467 -14.33 7.19 -19.33
C GLY A 467 -14.95 7.38 -17.94
N CYS A 468 -14.85 6.40 -17.04
CA CYS A 468 -15.30 6.51 -15.64
C CYS A 468 -14.13 6.18 -14.70
N ARG A 469 -13.28 7.18 -14.46
CA ARG A 469 -12.55 7.30 -13.19
C ARG A 469 -13.55 7.16 -12.04
N PRO A 470 -13.14 6.81 -10.80
CA PRO A 470 -13.98 7.25 -9.69
C PRO A 470 -14.04 8.77 -9.85
N ASP A 471 -15.24 9.35 -9.89
CA ASP A 471 -15.40 10.80 -9.94
C ASP A 471 -14.35 11.41 -9.00
N GLY A 472 -13.60 12.41 -9.50
CA GLY A 472 -12.63 13.09 -8.65
C GLY A 472 -13.29 13.42 -7.32
N CYS A 473 -12.53 13.57 -6.24
CA CYS A 473 -13.18 13.98 -5.00
C CYS A 473 -13.83 15.34 -5.25
N ARG A 474 -15.16 15.44 -5.06
CA ARG A 474 -15.83 16.74 -5.15
C ARG A 474 -15.37 17.58 -3.97
N VAL A 475 -14.76 18.69 -4.30
CA VAL A 475 -14.18 19.61 -3.34
C VAL A 475 -14.65 21.02 -3.62
N MET A 476 -14.80 21.79 -2.56
CA MET A 476 -15.06 23.21 -2.61
C MET A 476 -13.75 23.94 -2.37
N ILE A 477 -13.30 24.70 -3.37
CA ILE A 477 -12.10 25.54 -3.29
C ILE A 477 -12.51 26.97 -3.59
N ARG A 478 -12.27 27.89 -2.65
CA ARG A 478 -12.63 29.32 -2.79
C ARG A 478 -14.08 29.55 -3.26
N LYS A 479 -15.01 28.74 -2.74
CA LYS A 479 -16.46 28.73 -3.08
C LYS A 479 -16.79 28.25 -4.50
N GLN A 480 -15.85 27.62 -5.19
CA GLN A 480 -16.08 26.94 -6.46
C GLN A 480 -16.03 25.43 -6.24
N GLU A 481 -17.00 24.74 -6.81
CA GLU A 481 -17.00 23.28 -6.86
C GLU A 481 -16.00 22.83 -7.92
N LYS A 482 -15.17 21.86 -7.56
CA LYS A 482 -14.12 21.28 -8.41
C LYS A 482 -14.04 19.78 -8.18
N PHE A 483 -13.46 19.08 -9.13
CA PHE A 483 -13.03 17.69 -8.98
C PHE A 483 -11.53 17.64 -8.68
N LEU A 484 -11.16 17.15 -7.49
CA LEU A 484 -9.78 16.77 -7.19
C LEU A 484 -9.50 15.40 -7.81
N GLN A 485 -8.69 15.39 -8.87
CA GLN A 485 -8.46 14.21 -9.69
C GLN A 485 -6.98 13.82 -9.69
N LEU A 486 -6.69 12.52 -9.48
CA LEU A 486 -5.34 11.99 -9.65
C LEU A 486 -4.85 12.32 -11.06
N ARG A 487 -3.59 12.67 -11.23
CA ARG A 487 -2.96 13.03 -12.48
C ARG A 487 -1.97 11.92 -12.81
N ILE A 488 -2.40 10.99 -13.66
CA ILE A 488 -1.61 9.78 -13.95
C ILE A 488 -0.56 10.15 -14.99
N SER A 489 0.69 10.33 -14.57
CA SER A 489 1.82 10.10 -15.46
C SER A 489 1.86 8.61 -15.71
N ALA A 490 1.35 8.17 -16.86
CA ALA A 490 1.38 6.75 -17.16
C ALA A 490 2.85 6.28 -17.06
N LEU A 491 3.11 5.22 -16.28
CA LEU A 491 4.36 4.43 -16.28
C LEU A 491 4.57 3.76 -17.66
N ARG A 492 4.27 4.49 -18.74
CA ARG A 492 4.52 4.11 -20.11
C ARG A 492 5.99 4.40 -20.33
N LEU A 493 6.71 3.38 -20.79
CA LEU A 493 8.06 3.44 -21.38
C LEU A 493 8.23 4.45 -22.54
N HIS A 494 7.25 5.33 -22.77
CA HIS A 494 7.34 6.48 -23.64
C HIS A 494 6.82 7.73 -22.93
N LEU A 495 7.81 8.56 -22.59
CA LEU A 495 7.79 9.99 -22.28
C LEU A 495 6.65 10.74 -22.98
N THR A 496 5.55 10.93 -22.27
CA THR A 496 4.88 12.23 -22.30
C THR A 496 4.78 12.68 -20.86
N SER A 497 5.71 13.53 -20.44
CA SER A 497 5.57 14.30 -19.20
C SER A 497 4.20 14.95 -19.22
N MET A 498 3.41 14.72 -18.17
CA MET A 498 2.19 15.50 -17.96
C MET A 498 2.59 16.97 -17.96
N PRO A 499 1.93 17.84 -18.74
CA PRO A 499 2.33 19.21 -18.78
C PRO A 499 2.08 19.81 -17.37
N PRO A 500 3.08 20.51 -16.78
CA PRO A 500 3.00 20.97 -15.38
C PRO A 500 1.77 21.82 -15.07
N ASN A 501 1.16 22.42 -16.08
CA ASN A 501 -0.04 23.25 -16.00
C ASN A 501 -1.34 22.47 -15.71
N GLN A 502 -1.29 21.15 -15.55
CA GLN A 502 -2.44 20.31 -15.18
C GLN A 502 -2.32 19.74 -13.76
N ILE A 503 -1.27 20.08 -13.02
CA ILE A 503 -0.98 19.54 -11.69
C ILE A 503 -1.01 20.69 -10.69
N ASP A 504 -2.00 20.66 -9.81
CA ASP A 504 -2.20 21.65 -8.75
C ASP A 504 -1.48 21.23 -7.46
N TYR A 505 -1.42 19.93 -7.18
CA TYR A 505 -0.82 19.37 -5.96
C TYR A 505 0.06 18.15 -6.25
N VAL A 506 1.18 18.05 -5.55
CA VAL A 506 2.02 16.85 -5.53
C VAL A 506 2.26 16.41 -4.10
N VAL A 507 2.14 15.11 -3.84
CA VAL A 507 2.45 14.52 -2.53
C VAL A 507 3.90 14.07 -2.53
N LEU A 508 4.65 14.53 -1.53
CA LEU A 508 6.06 14.22 -1.34
C LEU A 508 6.28 13.49 -0.01
N PHE A 509 7.20 12.55 -0.03
CA PHE A 509 7.70 11.85 1.14
C PHE A 509 9.12 12.31 1.41
N SER A 510 9.27 13.27 2.35
CA SER A 510 10.57 13.85 2.71
C SER A 510 11.27 14.45 1.48
N GLY A 511 10.51 15.18 0.68
CA GLY A 511 10.97 15.80 -0.57
C GLY A 511 11.05 14.86 -1.78
N SER A 512 10.88 13.55 -1.60
CA SER A 512 10.85 12.58 -2.71
C SER A 512 9.44 12.41 -3.25
N TRP A 513 9.28 12.25 -4.57
CA TRP A 513 7.96 12.10 -5.16
C TRP A 513 7.30 10.77 -4.73
N SER A 514 6.07 10.84 -4.22
CA SER A 514 5.33 9.65 -3.79
C SER A 514 4.68 8.86 -4.92
N GLY A 515 4.70 9.37 -6.16
CA GLY A 515 3.90 8.86 -7.27
C GLY A 515 2.52 9.53 -7.40
N LEU A 516 2.07 10.28 -6.39
CA LEU A 516 0.78 10.96 -6.41
C LEU A 516 0.92 12.42 -6.86
N ALA A 517 0.14 12.78 -7.86
CA ALA A 517 -0.05 14.14 -8.33
C ALA A 517 -1.55 14.35 -8.57
N TYR A 518 -2.08 15.53 -8.27
CA TYR A 518 -3.50 15.84 -8.38
C TYR A 518 -3.70 17.13 -9.16
N GLY A 519 -4.82 17.22 -9.86
CA GLY A 519 -5.28 18.46 -10.47
C GLY A 519 -6.75 18.72 -10.20
N LEU A 520 -7.15 19.97 -10.36
CA LEU A 520 -8.48 20.49 -10.10
C LEU A 520 -9.21 20.73 -11.42
N ASP A 521 -10.21 19.90 -11.69
CA ASP A 521 -11.07 20.05 -12.85
C ASP A 521 -12.36 20.81 -12.49
N ASP A 522 -12.93 21.51 -13.46
CA ASP A 522 -14.28 22.07 -13.35
C ASP A 522 -15.33 20.93 -13.28
N VAL A 523 -16.43 21.18 -12.55
CA VAL A 523 -17.54 20.23 -12.39
C VAL A 523 -18.44 20.15 -13.61
#